data_AF-A0A9W7GY60-F1
#
_entry.id   AF-A0A9W7GY60-F1
#
_cell.length_a   1.000
_cell.length_b   1.000
_cell.length_c   1.000
_cell.angle_alpha   90.00
_cell.angle_beta   90.00
_cell.angle_gamma   90.00
#
_symmetry.space_group_name_H-M   'P 1'
#
loop_
_entity.id
_entity.type
_entity.pdbx_description
1 polymer ?
#
loop_
_entity_poly.entity_id
_entity_poly.type
_entity_poly.pdbx_seq_one_letter_code
_entity_poly.pdbx_strand_id
1 'polypeptide(L)'
;MAISTAGAENEIDNAFVDTFYNRYVAQGQASLVEKHVSNGAETVASIREILEEMYSLVIVGKGGRRNCPLTTGLSDWEECPELGSVGDLLASPEMNFNGSLLVIQRHRHSEADEDFIAP
;
A
#
# COMPACT_ATOMS: atom_id res chain seq x y z
N MET A 1 2.17 -28.45 -13.64
CA MET A 1 2.41 -27.32 -14.57
C MET A 1 1.89 -26.07 -13.88
N ALA A 2 2.78 -25.16 -13.46
CA ALA A 2 2.36 -23.89 -12.89
C ALA A 2 2.02 -22.95 -14.05
N ILE A 3 0.73 -22.74 -14.29
CA ILE A 3 0.28 -21.55 -15.02
C ILE A 3 0.80 -20.34 -14.23
N SER A 4 1.54 -19.46 -14.87
CA SER A 4 2.09 -18.26 -14.22
C SER A 4 0.92 -17.34 -13.84
N THR A 5 0.40 -17.50 -12.62
CA THR A 5 -0.77 -16.76 -12.10
C THR A 5 -0.57 -15.26 -12.15
N ALA A 6 0.68 -14.80 -12.03
CA ALA A 6 1.06 -13.40 -12.03
C ALA A 6 0.68 -12.65 -13.31
N GLY A 7 0.68 -13.31 -14.48
CA GLY A 7 0.26 -12.67 -15.74
C GLY A 7 -1.23 -12.36 -15.74
N ALA A 8 -2.04 -13.38 -15.39
CA ALA A 8 -3.49 -13.24 -15.31
C ALA A 8 -3.93 -12.29 -14.17
N GLU A 9 -3.22 -12.31 -13.02
CA GLU A 9 -3.47 -11.38 -11.91
C GLU A 9 -3.23 -9.92 -12.35
N ASN A 10 -2.14 -9.64 -13.05
CA ASN A 10 -1.86 -8.29 -13.58
C ASN A 10 -2.91 -7.83 -14.59
N GLU A 11 -3.38 -8.73 -15.47
CA GLU A 11 -4.44 -8.40 -16.43
C GLU A 11 -5.76 -8.06 -15.73
N ILE A 12 -6.11 -8.79 -14.67
CA ILE A 12 -7.30 -8.51 -13.85
C ILE A 12 -7.16 -7.17 -13.13
N ASP A 13 -5.99 -6.89 -12.53
CA ASP A 13 -5.73 -5.64 -11.82
C ASP A 13 -5.82 -4.43 -12.77
N ASN A 14 -5.23 -4.52 -13.96
CA ASN A 14 -5.29 -3.46 -14.97
C ASN A 14 -6.74 -3.21 -15.44
N ALA A 15 -7.49 -4.28 -15.73
CA ALA A 15 -8.89 -4.17 -16.14
C ALA A 15 -9.76 -3.52 -15.05
N PHE A 16 -9.43 -3.76 -13.77
CA PHE A 16 -10.11 -3.11 -12.65
C PHE A 16 -9.84 -1.60 -12.62
N VAL A 17 -8.57 -1.19 -12.77
CA VAL A 17 -8.19 0.24 -12.82
C VAL A 17 -8.88 0.95 -13.99
N ASP A 18 -8.89 0.34 -15.18
CA ASP A 18 -9.60 0.88 -16.35
C ASP A 18 -11.10 1.06 -16.07
N THR A 19 -11.71 0.07 -15.43
CA THR A 19 -13.14 0.13 -15.06
C THR A 19 -13.40 1.25 -14.05
N PHE A 20 -12.55 1.40 -13.04
CA PHE A 20 -12.62 2.47 -12.05
C PHE A 20 -12.50 3.86 -12.72
N TYR A 21 -11.50 4.02 -13.60
CA TYR A 21 -11.26 5.26 -14.32
C TYR A 21 -12.49 5.68 -15.12
N ASN A 22 -12.99 4.79 -15.99
CA ASN A 22 -14.15 5.09 -16.84
C ASN A 22 -15.42 5.39 -16.04
N ARG A 23 -15.57 4.73 -14.88
CA ARG A 23 -16.77 4.87 -14.06
C ARG A 23 -16.77 6.12 -13.19
N TYR A 24 -15.64 6.49 -12.61
CA TYR A 24 -15.57 7.55 -11.58
C TYR A 24 -14.70 8.73 -12.00
N VAL A 25 -13.53 8.48 -12.61
CA VAL A 25 -12.58 9.55 -12.96
C VAL A 25 -13.05 10.32 -14.20
N ALA A 26 -13.45 9.61 -15.26
CA ALA A 26 -13.97 10.23 -16.48
C ALA A 26 -15.26 11.04 -16.25
N GLN A 27 -15.99 10.73 -15.17
CA GLN A 27 -17.20 11.45 -14.75
C GLN A 27 -16.90 12.61 -13.78
N GLY A 28 -15.62 12.85 -13.43
CA GLY A 28 -15.21 13.90 -12.49
C GLY A 28 -15.59 13.63 -11.03
N GLN A 29 -15.91 12.39 -10.68
CA GLN A 29 -16.28 12.00 -9.30
C GLN A 29 -15.07 11.59 -8.45
N ALA A 30 -13.95 11.27 -9.09
CA ALA A 30 -12.69 10.91 -8.44
C ALA A 30 -11.50 11.42 -9.27
N SER A 31 -10.33 11.53 -8.63
CA SER A 31 -9.06 11.78 -9.31
C SER A 31 -8.18 10.53 -9.21
N LEU A 32 -7.43 10.23 -10.26
CA LEU A 32 -6.41 9.19 -10.28
C LEU A 32 -5.08 9.84 -10.65
N VAL A 33 -4.08 9.67 -9.79
CA VAL A 33 -2.72 10.17 -10.00
C VAL A 33 -1.77 9.01 -9.88
N GLU A 34 -1.03 8.73 -10.96
CA GLU A 34 0.03 7.73 -10.96
C GLU A 34 1.38 8.40 -10.75
N LYS A 35 2.09 8.04 -9.67
CA LYS A 35 3.46 8.49 -9.41
C LYS A 35 4.44 7.35 -9.60
N HIS A 36 5.48 7.61 -10.40
CA HIS A 36 6.59 6.68 -10.61
C HIS A 36 7.72 7.02 -9.65
N VAL A 37 8.19 6.02 -8.92
CA VAL A 37 9.26 6.15 -7.90
C VAL A 37 10.28 5.04 -8.06
N SER A 38 11.54 5.35 -7.79
CA SER A 38 12.66 4.43 -8.03
C SER A 38 13.19 3.78 -6.75
N ASN A 39 12.86 4.34 -5.58
CA ASN A 39 13.37 3.91 -4.28
C ASN A 39 12.48 4.41 -3.12
N GLY A 40 12.79 3.98 -1.89
CA GLY A 40 12.07 4.39 -0.68
C GLY A 40 12.09 5.90 -0.40
N ALA A 41 13.21 6.59 -0.65
CA ALA A 41 13.29 8.04 -0.43
C ALA A 41 12.38 8.82 -1.37
N GLU A 42 12.35 8.46 -2.67
CA GLU A 42 11.42 9.01 -3.65
C GLU A 42 9.96 8.68 -3.31
N THR A 43 9.72 7.51 -2.72
CA THR A 43 8.39 7.09 -2.24
C THR A 43 7.92 7.99 -1.10
N VAL A 44 8.76 8.21 -0.08
CA VAL A 44 8.45 9.12 1.05
C VAL A 44 8.21 10.55 0.55
N ALA A 45 9.06 11.06 -0.34
CA ALA A 45 8.91 12.39 -0.91
C ALA A 45 7.58 12.52 -1.69
N SER A 46 7.23 11.51 -2.48
CA SER A 46 5.98 11.48 -3.25
C SER A 46 4.74 11.46 -2.36
N ILE A 47 4.77 10.70 -1.26
CA ILE A 47 3.68 10.65 -0.28
C ILE A 47 3.56 12.01 0.43
N ARG A 48 4.68 12.62 0.84
CA ARG A 48 4.68 13.95 1.48
C ARG A 48 4.02 15.00 0.59
N GLU A 49 4.40 15.05 -0.68
CA GLU A 49 3.80 15.97 -1.66
C GLU A 49 2.29 15.74 -1.82
N ILE A 50 1.83 14.49 -1.80
CA ILE A 50 0.39 14.20 -1.85
C ILE A 50 -0.32 14.77 -0.61
N LEU A 51 0.23 14.54 0.59
CA LEU A 51 -0.37 14.99 1.85
C LEU A 51 -0.28 16.50 2.09
N GLU A 52 0.44 17.26 1.26
CA GLU A 52 0.34 18.72 1.29
C GLU A 52 -1.09 19.19 0.94
N GLU A 53 -1.87 18.37 0.25
CA GLU A 53 -3.30 18.57 0.07
C GLU A 53 -4.09 18.26 1.35
N MET A 54 -5.18 19.00 1.59
CA MET A 54 -6.02 18.79 2.77
C MET A 54 -6.91 17.55 2.61
N TYR A 55 -6.47 16.41 3.13
CA TYR A 55 -7.30 15.20 3.26
C TYR A 55 -7.78 14.99 4.69
N SER A 56 -9.06 14.65 4.86
CA SER A 56 -9.64 14.29 6.17
C SER A 56 -9.47 12.81 6.53
N LEU A 57 -9.28 11.95 5.52
CA LEU A 57 -9.09 10.51 5.65
C LEU A 57 -8.11 10.01 4.58
N VAL A 58 -7.11 9.25 5.00
CA VAL A 58 -6.20 8.52 4.11
C VAL A 58 -6.41 7.03 4.30
N ILE A 59 -6.55 6.30 3.20
CA ILE A 59 -6.73 4.84 3.19
C ILE A 59 -5.47 4.21 2.61
N VAL A 60 -4.88 3.28 3.35
CA VAL A 60 -3.68 2.56 2.93
C VAL A 60 -3.95 1.07 2.88
N GLY A 61 -3.57 0.44 1.77
CA GLY A 61 -3.56 -1.01 1.65
C GLY A 61 -2.32 -1.61 2.29
N LYS A 62 -2.50 -2.55 3.23
CA LYS A 62 -1.42 -3.36 3.80
C LYS A 62 -1.35 -4.70 3.08
N GLY A 63 -0.45 -4.75 2.10
CA GLY A 63 -0.09 -5.98 1.40
C GLY A 63 0.66 -6.96 2.29
N GLY A 64 0.79 -8.22 1.86
CA GLY A 64 1.62 -9.19 2.58
C GLY A 64 3.09 -8.75 2.64
N ARG A 65 3.81 -9.12 3.73
CA ARG A 65 5.28 -9.01 3.89
C ARG A 65 6.01 -9.67 2.70
N ARG A 66 6.16 -8.94 1.60
CA ARG A 66 7.23 -9.13 0.62
C ARG A 66 8.05 -7.85 0.68
N ASN A 67 9.35 -7.98 0.94
CA ASN A 67 10.26 -6.84 0.90
C ASN A 67 10.22 -6.28 -0.51
N CYS A 68 9.68 -5.08 -0.67
CA CYS A 68 9.63 -4.36 -1.93
C CYS A 68 10.76 -3.33 -1.91
N PRO A 69 11.56 -3.20 -2.99
CA PRO A 69 12.61 -2.17 -3.09
C PRO A 69 12.10 -0.74 -2.84
N LEU A 70 10.82 -0.49 -3.10
CA LEU A 70 10.17 0.81 -2.89
C LEU A 70 9.85 1.09 -1.41
N THR A 71 9.82 0.06 -0.55
CA THR A 71 9.58 0.18 0.89
C THR A 71 10.78 -0.27 1.74
N THR A 72 11.87 -0.69 1.08
CA THR A 72 13.16 -0.95 1.72
C THR A 72 13.68 0.34 2.37
N GLY A 73 14.13 0.26 3.63
CA GLY A 73 14.52 1.41 4.42
C GLY A 73 13.37 2.09 5.19
N LEU A 74 12.10 1.97 4.75
CA LEU A 74 10.95 2.36 5.58
C LEU A 74 10.64 1.27 6.62
N SER A 75 10.82 0.01 6.22
CA SER A 75 10.49 -1.14 7.07
C SER A 75 11.47 -1.33 8.23
N ASP A 76 12.67 -0.75 8.15
CA ASP A 76 13.72 -0.86 9.18
C ASP A 76 13.50 0.11 10.36
N TRP A 77 12.58 1.08 10.20
CA TRP A 77 12.21 2.09 11.19
C TRP A 77 10.73 1.98 11.58
N GLU A 78 10.10 0.83 11.33
CA GLU A 78 8.68 0.60 11.61
C GLU A 78 8.43 0.53 13.12
N GLU A 79 7.75 1.53 13.69
CA GLU A 79 7.40 1.57 15.12
C GLU A 79 6.08 0.83 15.42
N CYS A 80 5.13 0.88 14.48
CA CYS A 80 3.79 0.30 14.57
C CYS A 80 3.58 -0.76 13.45
N PRO A 81 4.02 -2.02 13.64
CA PRO A 81 3.97 -3.05 12.60
C PRO A 81 2.55 -3.41 12.13
N GLU A 82 1.53 -3.14 12.94
CA GLU A 82 0.12 -3.28 12.59
C GLU A 82 -0.32 -2.33 11.46
N LEU A 83 0.29 -1.15 11.37
CA LEU A 83 -0.01 -0.15 10.33
C LEU A 83 0.68 -0.49 8.99
N GLY A 84 1.77 -1.25 9.04
CA GLY A 84 2.62 -1.49 7.87
C GLY A 84 3.47 -0.27 7.52
N SER A 85 4.58 -0.47 6.80
CA SER A 85 5.57 0.58 6.53
C SER A 85 5.03 1.92 5.97
N VAL A 86 4.01 1.90 5.11
CA VAL A 86 3.38 3.14 4.63
C VAL A 86 2.47 3.77 5.69
N GLY A 87 1.67 2.96 6.40
CA GLY A 87 0.80 3.47 7.46
C GLY A 87 1.58 4.02 8.64
N ASP A 88 2.68 3.38 9.00
CA ASP A 88 3.63 3.83 10.02
C ASP A 88 4.27 5.16 9.67
N LEU A 89 4.77 5.32 8.43
CA LEU A 89 5.27 6.59 7.91
C LEU A 89 4.24 7.72 8.02
N LEU A 90 2.97 7.44 7.73
CA LEU A 90 1.89 8.42 7.78
C LEU A 90 1.49 8.79 9.22
N ALA A 91 1.60 7.84 10.14
CA ALA A 91 1.35 8.06 11.56
C ALA A 91 2.53 8.76 12.26
N SER A 92 3.70 8.80 11.62
CA SER A 92 4.88 9.46 12.16
C SER A 92 4.63 10.95 12.39
N PRO A 93 5.09 11.52 13.52
CA PRO A 93 4.98 12.95 13.79
C PRO A 93 5.68 13.83 12.74
N GLU A 94 6.65 13.29 12.00
CA GLU A 94 7.33 14.01 10.92
C GLU A 94 6.44 14.28 9.70
N MET A 95 5.35 13.54 9.54
CA MET A 95 4.46 13.68 8.39
C MET A 95 3.48 14.85 8.54
N ASN A 96 3.30 15.36 9.76
CA ASN A 96 2.45 16.50 10.11
C ASN A 96 1.01 16.43 9.50
N PHE A 97 0.50 15.21 9.31
CA PHE A 97 -0.81 14.94 8.75
C PHE A 97 -1.90 15.14 9.81
N ASN A 98 -2.92 15.92 9.49
CA ASN A 98 -4.02 16.26 10.40
C ASN A 98 -5.34 15.64 9.92
N GLY A 99 -5.42 14.30 9.96
CA GLY A 99 -6.60 13.55 9.54
C GLY A 99 -6.64 12.15 10.12
N SER A 100 -7.57 11.34 9.64
CA SER A 100 -7.69 9.92 10.02
C SER A 100 -6.90 9.02 9.07
N LEU A 101 -6.29 7.96 9.60
CA LEU A 101 -5.65 6.91 8.81
C LEU A 101 -6.43 5.60 8.95
N LEU A 102 -6.82 5.01 7.82
CA LEU A 102 -7.45 3.68 7.78
C LEU A 102 -6.55 2.70 7.03
N VAL A 103 -6.07 1.69 7.73
CA VAL A 103 -5.26 0.61 7.15
C VAL A 103 -6.15 -0.59 6.81
N ILE A 104 -6.16 -0.98 5.54
CA ILE A 104 -6.91 -2.14 5.05
C ILE A 104 -5.94 -3.29 4.80
N GLN A 105 -6.05 -4.34 5.62
CA GLN A 105 -5.23 -5.55 5.49
C GLN A 105 -5.92 -6.59 4.60
N ARG A 106 -5.22 -7.07 3.56
CA ARG A 106 -5.67 -8.27 2.82
C ARG A 106 -5.65 -9.48 3.76
N HIS A 107 -6.75 -10.23 3.85
CA HIS A 107 -6.85 -11.43 4.70
C HIS A 107 -5.70 -12.39 4.38
N ARG A 108 -4.96 -12.82 5.41
CA ARG A 108 -3.92 -13.84 5.32
C ARG A 108 -4.45 -15.05 6.07
N HIS A 109 -4.55 -16.20 5.40
CA HIS A 109 -4.72 -17.46 6.13
C HIS A 109 -3.48 -17.62 7.01
N SER A 110 -3.71 -17.71 8.32
CA SER A 110 -2.65 -18.00 9.28
C SER A 110 -2.24 -19.45 9.10
N GLU A 111 -1.15 -19.72 8.39
CA GLU A 111 -0.38 -20.96 8.58
C GLU A 111 0.43 -20.79 9.88
N ALA A 112 -0.26 -20.78 11.00
CA ALA A 112 0.33 -20.84 12.33
C ALA A 112 -0.35 -21.97 13.09
N ASP A 113 -0.13 -23.20 12.62
CA ASP A 113 -0.47 -24.42 13.36
C ASP A 113 0.34 -25.64 12.88
N GLU A 114 1.60 -25.48 12.43
CA GLU A 114 2.49 -26.62 12.14
C GLU A 114 3.98 -26.29 12.41
N ASP A 115 4.32 -25.76 13.58
CA ASP A 115 5.73 -25.71 14.06
C ASP A 115 5.89 -26.15 15.52
N PHE A 116 4.90 -26.88 16.06
CA PHE A 116 5.03 -27.61 17.34
C PHE A 116 5.08 -29.12 17.12
N ILE A 117 5.92 -29.62 16.21
CA ILE A 117 6.44 -31.00 16.33
C ILE A 117 7.87 -31.02 15.80
N ALA A 118 8.85 -30.85 16.70
CA ALA A 118 10.17 -31.43 16.50
C ALA A 118 10.30 -32.63 17.46
N PRO A 119 10.80 -33.78 16.99
CA PRO A 119 11.04 -34.97 17.82
C PRO A 119 12.18 -34.79 18.84
#